data_AF-A0A6A7MYE7-F1
#
_entry.id   AF-A0A6A7MYE7-F1
#
_cell.length_a   1.000
_cell.length_b   1.000
_cell.length_c   1.000
_cell.angle_alpha   90.00
_cell.angle_beta   90.00
_cell.angle_gamma   90.00
#
_symmetry.space_group_name_H-M   'P 1'
#
loop_
_entity.id
_entity.type
_entity.pdbx_description
1 polymer ?
#
loop_
_entity_poly.entity_id
_entity_poly.type
_entity_poly.pdbx_seq_one_letter_code
_entity_poly.pdbx_strand_id
1 'polypeptide(L)'
;MQVSFKMKVLLFLYGSKNLVGCALALAGLAMFFAGVIDDWWLPIVAGLYAVGWLAVPADRELEVQVRNEATQADLVEGMAVLVKDSRAKLPREAVERLERIQSTVVELAPKLFDGGMAMDYAISLINAVTRDLPETVRNYVHLPTAFANLHVIQGGKTCKELLVEQLDLLNSQLAKIAENVYKDDADALVVNGKFLQEKFHSLSFVG
;
A
#
# COMPACT_ATOMS: atom_id res chain seq x y z
N MET A 1 15.22 17.06 19.95
CA MET A 1 14.22 17.97 20.59
C MET A 1 13.02 17.11 20.96
N GLN A 2 12.90 16.72 22.23
CA GLN A 2 11.96 15.67 22.66
C GLN A 2 10.55 16.24 22.84
N VAL A 3 9.61 15.73 22.07
CA VAL A 3 8.20 16.13 22.16
C VAL A 3 7.62 15.48 23.42
N SER A 4 7.32 16.31 24.42
CA SER A 4 6.87 15.92 25.75
C SER A 4 5.58 15.10 25.70
N PHE A 5 5.55 14.00 26.46
CA PHE A 5 4.42 13.06 26.65
C PHE A 5 3.09 13.78 26.95
N LYS A 6 3.17 14.94 27.60
CA LYS A 6 2.02 15.80 27.89
C LYS A 6 1.28 16.28 26.63
N MET A 7 1.97 16.48 25.51
CA MET A 7 1.35 16.94 24.25
C MET A 7 0.59 15.81 23.53
N LYS A 8 1.09 14.57 23.59
CA LYS A 8 0.40 13.38 23.05
C LYS A 8 -0.82 13.02 23.90
N VAL A 9 -0.72 13.15 25.22
CA VAL A 9 -1.84 12.95 26.15
C VAL A 9 -2.87 14.07 26.02
N LEU A 10 -2.45 15.32 25.76
CA LEU A 10 -3.35 16.42 25.46
C LEU A 10 -4.09 16.22 24.13
N LEU A 11 -3.44 15.70 23.08
CA LEU A 11 -4.13 15.33 21.83
C LEU A 11 -5.08 14.13 21.98
N PHE A 12 -4.72 13.16 22.83
CA PHE A 12 -5.60 12.03 23.19
C PHE A 12 -6.82 12.47 24.02
N LEU A 13 -6.68 13.49 24.88
CA LEU A 13 -7.76 14.06 25.70
C LEU A 13 -8.57 15.15 24.98
N TYR A 14 -8.02 15.80 23.95
CA TYR A 14 -8.73 16.81 23.14
C TYR A 14 -9.63 16.21 22.05
N GLY A 15 -9.76 14.88 22.00
CA GLY A 15 -10.88 14.21 21.38
C GLY A 15 -12.08 14.24 22.33
N SER A 16 -12.81 15.35 22.37
CA SER A 16 -14.03 15.64 23.17
C SER A 16 -15.15 14.58 23.10
N LYS A 17 -14.95 13.49 22.34
CA LYS A 17 -15.91 12.44 22.04
C LYS A 17 -15.81 11.22 22.98
N ASN A 18 -14.62 10.91 23.53
CA ASN A 18 -14.44 9.78 24.46
C ASN A 18 -14.95 10.07 25.87
N LEU A 19 -14.86 11.33 26.34
CA LEU A 19 -15.41 11.74 27.64
C LEU A 19 -16.94 11.71 27.65
N VAL A 20 -17.58 12.09 26.54
CA VAL A 20 -19.04 12.07 26.39
C VAL A 20 -19.55 10.64 26.38
N GLY A 21 -18.85 9.72 25.70
CA GLY A 21 -19.17 8.29 25.71
C GLY A 21 -19.07 7.66 27.10
N CYS A 22 -18.00 7.95 27.85
CA CYS A 22 -17.85 7.46 29.22
C CYS A 22 -18.86 8.09 30.20
N ALA A 23 -19.20 9.36 30.05
CA ALA A 23 -20.21 10.03 30.87
C ALA A 23 -21.62 9.49 30.62
N LEU A 24 -21.98 9.20 29.36
CA LEU A 24 -23.25 8.55 29.00
C LEU A 24 -23.31 7.10 29.50
N ALA A 25 -22.22 6.35 29.43
CA ALA A 25 -22.13 4.99 29.97
C ALA A 25 -22.29 4.96 31.50
N LEU A 26 -21.65 5.90 32.22
CA LEU A 26 -21.80 6.03 33.66
C LEU A 26 -23.21 6.51 34.06
N ALA A 27 -23.84 7.39 33.29
CA ALA A 27 -25.21 7.81 33.51
C ALA A 27 -26.22 6.66 33.29
N GLY A 28 -26.02 5.84 32.25
CA GLY A 28 -26.81 4.63 32.02
C GLY A 28 -26.64 3.59 33.12
N LEU A 29 -25.41 3.42 33.63
CA LEU A 29 -25.11 2.51 34.73
C LEU A 29 -25.72 2.99 36.06
N ALA A 30 -25.66 4.29 36.35
CA ALA A 30 -26.27 4.89 37.54
C ALA A 30 -27.80 4.75 37.54
N MET A 31 -28.43 4.86 36.37
CA MET A 31 -29.88 4.70 36.21
C MET A 31 -30.32 3.23 36.36
N PHE A 32 -29.47 2.27 35.99
CA PHE A 32 -29.69 0.84 36.21
C PHE A 32 -29.63 0.46 37.70
N PHE A 33 -28.64 0.95 38.45
CA PHE A 33 -28.49 0.66 39.89
C PHE A 33 -29.52 1.35 40.79
N ALA A 34 -30.22 2.39 40.30
CA ALA A 34 -31.26 3.09 41.05
C ALA A 34 -32.57 2.27 41.24
N GLY A 35 -32.65 1.04 40.72
CA GLY A 35 -33.71 0.08 41.07
C GLY A 35 -35.06 0.32 40.42
N VAL A 36 -35.10 1.00 39.27
CA VAL A 36 -36.34 1.35 38.54
C VAL A 36 -36.80 0.28 37.53
N ILE A 37 -35.98 -0.77 37.28
CA ILE A 37 -36.16 -1.66 36.13
C ILE A 37 -36.04 -3.13 36.55
N ASP A 38 -37.17 -3.82 36.73
CA ASP A 38 -37.22 -5.29 36.95
C ASP A 38 -37.60 -6.05 35.65
N ASP A 39 -38.38 -5.45 34.73
CA ASP A 39 -39.03 -6.17 33.61
C ASP A 39 -38.64 -5.71 32.19
N TRP A 40 -37.77 -4.69 32.04
CA TRP A 40 -37.48 -4.00 30.75
C TRP A 40 -35.99 -4.04 30.33
N TRP A 41 -35.26 -5.08 30.70
CA TRP A 41 -33.82 -5.19 30.41
C TRP A 41 -33.50 -5.29 28.90
N LEU A 42 -34.33 -5.99 28.11
CA LEU A 42 -34.12 -6.18 26.67
C LEU A 42 -34.16 -4.87 25.86
N PRO A 43 -35.17 -4.00 26.02
CA PRO A 43 -35.19 -2.67 25.38
C PRO A 43 -33.97 -1.80 25.71
N ILE A 44 -33.46 -1.91 26.93
CA ILE A 44 -32.31 -1.11 27.38
C ILE A 44 -31.02 -1.62 26.73
N VAL A 45 -30.80 -2.94 26.68
CA VAL A 45 -29.67 -3.52 25.95
C VAL A 45 -29.76 -3.18 24.46
N ALA A 46 -30.95 -3.28 23.86
CA ALA A 46 -31.17 -2.88 22.47
C ALA A 46 -30.90 -1.38 22.23
N GLY A 47 -31.34 -0.51 23.15
CA GLY A 47 -31.09 0.93 23.10
C GLY A 47 -29.61 1.27 23.26
N LEU A 48 -28.92 0.67 24.23
CA LEU A 48 -27.47 0.82 24.42
C LEU A 48 -26.68 0.30 23.23
N TYR A 49 -27.10 -0.82 22.63
CA TYR A 49 -26.46 -1.36 21.43
C TYR A 49 -26.68 -0.46 20.21
N ALA A 50 -27.89 0.08 20.05
CA ALA A 50 -28.22 1.04 18.98
C ALA A 50 -27.44 2.35 19.14
N VAL A 51 -27.32 2.86 20.37
CA VAL A 51 -26.51 4.06 20.67
C VAL A 51 -25.04 3.78 20.45
N GLY A 52 -24.53 2.61 20.87
CA GLY A 52 -23.15 2.20 20.60
C GLY A 52 -22.85 2.08 19.11
N TRP A 53 -23.77 1.51 18.33
CA TRP A 53 -23.63 1.39 16.88
C TRP A 53 -23.67 2.74 16.15
N LEU A 54 -24.52 3.68 16.59
CA LEU A 54 -24.58 5.04 16.04
C LEU A 54 -23.41 5.94 16.49
N ALA A 55 -22.82 5.65 17.65
CA ALA A 55 -21.75 6.46 18.24
C ALA A 55 -20.34 6.04 17.77
N VAL A 56 -20.17 4.88 17.14
CA VAL A 56 -18.89 4.45 16.54
C VAL A 56 -18.79 5.04 15.12
N PRO A 57 -18.02 6.13 14.91
CA PRO A 57 -17.73 6.57 13.55
C PRO A 57 -16.90 5.48 12.86
N ALA A 58 -17.36 5.05 11.70
CA ALA A 58 -16.62 4.15 10.84
C ALA A 58 -15.51 4.93 10.13
N ASP A 59 -14.45 5.30 10.85
CA ASP A 59 -13.23 5.91 10.28
C ASP A 59 -12.40 4.86 9.50
N ARG A 60 -13.08 3.97 8.77
CA ARG A 60 -12.50 2.89 7.97
C ARG A 60 -11.59 3.42 6.88
N GLU A 61 -11.87 4.60 6.33
CA GLU A 61 -11.06 5.23 5.29
C GLU A 61 -9.67 5.62 5.82
N LEU A 62 -9.60 6.22 7.00
CA LEU A 62 -8.33 6.56 7.66
C LEU A 62 -7.53 5.30 8.02
N GLU A 63 -8.20 4.26 8.53
CA GLU A 63 -7.55 2.98 8.85
C GLU A 63 -7.00 2.28 7.59
N VAL A 64 -7.75 2.31 6.49
CA VAL A 64 -7.31 1.77 5.19
C VAL A 64 -6.12 2.57 4.64
N GLN A 65 -6.17 3.90 4.68
CA GLN A 65 -5.07 4.76 4.22
C GLN A 65 -3.79 4.52 5.02
N VAL A 66 -3.86 4.53 6.35
CA VAL A 66 -2.69 4.28 7.21
C VAL A 66 -2.10 2.90 6.95
N ARG A 67 -2.95 1.87 6.77
CA ARG A 67 -2.49 0.52 6.43
C ARG A 67 -1.83 0.47 5.05
N ASN A 68 -2.40 1.18 4.07
CA ASN A 68 -1.87 1.24 2.71
C ASN A 68 -0.52 1.96 2.67
N GLU A 69 -0.37 3.09 3.36
CA GLU A 69 0.89 3.81 3.52
C GLU A 69 1.98 2.94 4.18
N ALA A 70 1.62 2.22 5.26
CA ALA A 70 2.54 1.29 5.91
C ALA A 70 2.98 0.16 4.97
N THR A 71 2.02 -0.46 4.25
CA THR A 71 2.32 -1.55 3.30
C THR A 71 3.16 -1.05 2.11
N GLN A 72 2.92 0.18 1.66
CA GLN A 72 3.72 0.83 0.63
C GLN A 72 5.17 1.03 1.08
N ALA A 73 5.36 1.55 2.29
CA ALA A 73 6.69 1.73 2.87
C ALA A 73 7.42 0.39 3.00
N ASP A 74 6.74 -0.66 3.49
CA ASP A 74 7.30 -2.01 3.62
C ASP A 74 7.74 -2.59 2.27
N LEU A 75 6.95 -2.38 1.20
CA LEU A 75 7.28 -2.84 -0.15
C LEU A 75 8.56 -2.17 -0.69
N VAL A 76 8.65 -0.84 -0.52
CA VAL A 76 9.79 -0.04 -0.97
C VAL A 76 11.05 -0.35 -0.16
N GLU A 77 10.90 -0.47 1.16
CA GLU A 77 11.98 -0.85 2.07
C GLU A 77 12.47 -2.27 1.77
N GLY A 78 11.57 -3.22 1.55
CA GLY A 78 11.91 -4.60 1.17
C GLY A 78 12.76 -4.67 -0.10
N MET A 79 12.43 -3.87 -1.11
CA MET A 79 13.25 -3.74 -2.32
C MET A 79 14.63 -3.13 -2.04
N ALA A 80 14.70 -2.09 -1.20
CA ALA A 80 15.97 -1.47 -0.82
C ALA A 80 16.88 -2.44 -0.06
N VAL A 81 16.31 -3.23 0.87
CA VAL A 81 17.03 -4.28 1.60
C VAL A 81 17.54 -5.35 0.64
N LEU A 82 16.70 -5.80 -0.30
CA LEU A 82 17.09 -6.81 -1.28
C LEU A 82 18.25 -6.35 -2.17
N VAL A 83 18.22 -5.11 -2.66
CA VAL A 83 19.34 -4.51 -3.42
C VAL A 83 20.61 -4.47 -2.57
N LYS A 84 20.50 -3.96 -1.34
CA LYS A 84 21.64 -3.80 -0.43
C LYS A 84 22.32 -5.13 -0.10
N ASP A 85 21.54 -6.15 0.26
CA ASP A 85 22.06 -7.43 0.75
C ASP A 85 22.65 -8.30 -0.37
N SER A 86 22.10 -8.17 -1.59
CA SER A 86 22.58 -8.94 -2.75
C SER A 86 23.76 -8.29 -3.47
N ARG A 87 23.94 -6.97 -3.35
CA ARG A 87 24.95 -6.18 -4.08
C ARG A 87 26.36 -6.76 -4.08
N ALA A 88 26.83 -7.26 -2.94
CA ALA A 88 28.21 -7.77 -2.80
C ALA A 88 28.44 -9.10 -3.54
N LYS A 89 27.38 -9.86 -3.81
CA LYS A 89 27.44 -11.19 -4.43
C LYS A 89 26.96 -11.19 -5.89
N LEU A 90 26.36 -10.10 -6.33
CA LEU A 90 25.87 -9.94 -7.69
C LEU A 90 26.92 -9.31 -8.61
N PRO A 91 26.99 -9.73 -9.89
CA PRO A 91 27.73 -9.02 -10.91
C PRO A 91 27.21 -7.59 -11.08
N ARG A 92 28.10 -6.66 -11.44
CA ARG A 92 27.75 -5.24 -11.63
C ARG A 92 26.53 -5.02 -12.54
N GLU A 93 26.50 -5.73 -13.67
CA GLU A 93 25.39 -5.66 -14.64
C GLU A 93 24.03 -6.09 -14.06
N ALA A 94 24.02 -7.04 -13.11
CA ALA A 94 22.81 -7.48 -12.44
C ALA A 94 22.36 -6.48 -11.36
N VAL A 95 23.32 -5.87 -10.64
CA VAL A 95 23.03 -4.79 -9.68
C VAL A 95 22.37 -3.60 -10.39
N GLU A 96 22.91 -3.17 -11.53
CA GLU A 96 22.36 -2.05 -12.31
C GLU A 96 20.91 -2.32 -12.75
N ARG A 97 20.55 -3.57 -13.06
CA ARG A 97 19.18 -3.96 -13.42
C ARG A 97 18.26 -4.01 -12.21
N LEU A 98 18.77 -4.51 -11.08
CA LEU A 98 18.03 -4.54 -9.82
C LEU A 98 17.71 -3.13 -9.32
N GLU A 99 18.65 -2.20 -9.44
CA GLU A 99 18.47 -0.77 -9.11
C GLU A 99 17.43 -0.12 -10.05
N ARG A 100 17.41 -0.46 -11.35
CA ARG A 100 16.35 -0.01 -12.28
C ARG A 100 14.98 -0.52 -11.87
N ILE A 101 14.87 -1.82 -11.56
CA ILE A 101 13.62 -2.41 -11.09
C ILE A 101 13.16 -1.73 -9.80
N GLN A 102 14.07 -1.48 -8.85
CA GLN A 102 13.76 -0.73 -7.63
C GLN A 102 13.17 0.65 -7.95
N SER A 103 13.75 1.40 -8.89
CA SER A 103 13.22 2.70 -9.32
C SER A 103 11.79 2.59 -9.84
N THR A 104 11.53 1.64 -10.75
CA THR A 104 10.19 1.42 -11.31
C THR A 104 9.19 1.02 -10.21
N VAL A 105 9.59 0.19 -9.25
CA VAL A 105 8.73 -0.21 -8.12
C VAL A 105 8.40 1.00 -7.24
N VAL A 106 9.38 1.86 -6.94
CA VAL A 106 9.15 3.10 -6.17
C VAL A 106 8.16 4.03 -6.88
N GLU A 107 8.26 4.14 -8.20
CA GLU A 107 7.33 4.94 -9.02
C GLU A 107 5.91 4.36 -9.02
N LEU A 108 5.77 3.04 -9.10
CA LEU A 108 4.47 2.38 -9.18
C LEU A 108 3.82 2.12 -7.81
N ALA A 109 4.58 2.13 -6.72
CA ALA A 109 4.08 1.81 -5.39
C ALA A 109 2.90 2.71 -4.96
N PRO A 110 2.91 4.05 -5.11
CA PRO A 110 1.75 4.87 -4.78
C PRO A 110 0.48 4.43 -5.53
N LYS A 111 0.59 4.21 -6.84
CA LYS A 111 -0.53 3.80 -7.71
C LYS A 111 -1.11 2.44 -7.34
N LEU A 112 -0.24 1.52 -6.89
CA LEU A 112 -0.65 0.20 -6.41
C LEU A 112 -1.58 0.30 -5.18
N PHE A 113 -1.29 1.20 -4.24
CA PHE A 113 -2.02 1.30 -2.98
C PHE A 113 -3.19 2.30 -3.00
N ASP A 114 -3.17 3.27 -3.92
CA ASP A 114 -4.25 4.24 -4.12
C ASP A 114 -5.36 3.74 -5.07
N GLY A 115 -5.22 2.51 -5.59
CA GLY A 115 -6.19 1.92 -6.53
C GLY A 115 -6.13 2.51 -7.95
N GLY A 116 -5.06 3.24 -8.27
CA GLY A 116 -4.83 3.85 -9.59
C GLY A 116 -4.25 2.89 -10.63
N MET A 117 -4.35 1.58 -10.41
CA MET A 117 -3.78 0.53 -11.25
C MET A 117 -4.80 -0.61 -11.40
N ALA A 118 -4.93 -1.15 -12.61
CA ALA A 118 -5.76 -2.33 -12.86
C ALA A 118 -5.31 -3.54 -12.01
N MET A 119 -6.26 -4.35 -11.54
CA MET A 119 -6.00 -5.49 -10.64
C MET A 119 -4.95 -6.46 -11.19
N ASP A 120 -5.00 -6.77 -12.49
CA ASP A 120 -4.05 -7.69 -13.12
C ASP A 120 -2.60 -7.15 -13.08
N TYR A 121 -2.44 -5.84 -13.24
CA TYR A 121 -1.14 -5.17 -13.12
C TYR A 121 -0.66 -5.13 -11.67
N ALA A 122 -1.57 -4.89 -10.72
CA ALA A 122 -1.27 -4.89 -9.29
C ALA A 122 -0.77 -6.26 -8.83
N ILE A 123 -1.48 -7.33 -9.20
CA ILE A 123 -1.09 -8.72 -8.89
C ILE A 123 0.27 -9.04 -9.53
N SER A 124 0.49 -8.64 -10.79
CA SER A 124 1.75 -8.87 -11.49
C SER A 124 2.93 -8.17 -10.82
N LEU A 125 2.76 -6.90 -10.43
CA LEU A 125 3.78 -6.12 -9.71
C LEU A 125 4.10 -6.73 -8.35
N ILE A 126 3.07 -7.08 -7.56
CA ILE A 126 3.25 -7.70 -6.24
C ILE A 126 3.98 -9.03 -6.36
N ASN A 127 3.58 -9.91 -7.30
CA ASN A 127 4.25 -11.20 -7.51
C ASN A 127 5.70 -11.02 -7.95
N ALA A 128 5.97 -10.09 -8.87
CA ALA A 128 7.33 -9.80 -9.33
C ALA A 128 8.24 -9.37 -8.18
N VAL A 129 7.76 -8.46 -7.32
CA VAL A 129 8.55 -7.88 -6.22
C VAL A 129 8.69 -8.83 -5.04
N THR A 130 7.62 -9.53 -4.65
CA THR A 130 7.59 -10.31 -3.40
C THR A 130 8.01 -11.76 -3.59
N ARG A 131 7.92 -12.31 -4.80
CA ARG A 131 8.21 -13.71 -5.09
C ARG A 131 9.31 -13.87 -6.14
N ASP A 132 9.04 -13.42 -7.36
CA ASP A 132 9.85 -13.83 -8.51
C ASP A 132 11.27 -13.25 -8.44
N LEU A 133 11.40 -11.94 -8.14
CA LEU A 133 12.68 -11.26 -8.09
C LEU A 133 13.55 -11.70 -6.89
N PRO A 134 13.03 -11.81 -5.64
CA PRO A 134 13.77 -12.40 -4.53
C PRO A 134 14.22 -13.84 -4.80
N GLU A 135 13.38 -14.65 -5.46
CA GLU A 135 13.72 -16.03 -5.82
C GLU A 135 14.85 -16.09 -6.87
N THR A 136 14.74 -15.29 -7.94
CA THR A 136 15.78 -15.18 -8.97
C THR A 136 17.14 -14.78 -8.38
N VAL A 137 17.16 -13.74 -7.54
CA VAL A 137 18.40 -13.29 -6.88
C VAL A 137 18.95 -14.36 -5.94
N ARG A 138 18.09 -14.99 -5.14
CA ARG A 138 18.47 -16.05 -4.20
C ARG A 138 19.09 -17.25 -4.91
N ASN A 139 18.51 -17.68 -6.02
CA ASN A 139 18.99 -18.82 -6.80
C ASN A 139 20.41 -18.58 -7.32
N TYR A 140 20.72 -17.36 -7.75
CA TYR A 140 22.07 -17.01 -8.17
C TYR A 140 23.05 -16.89 -6.99
N VAL A 141 22.64 -16.21 -5.92
CA VAL A 141 23.49 -15.93 -4.73
C VAL A 141 23.94 -17.21 -4.01
N HIS A 142 23.19 -18.31 -4.13
CA HIS A 142 23.58 -19.61 -3.58
C HIS A 142 24.62 -20.37 -4.40
N LEU A 143 24.90 -19.94 -5.63
CA LEU A 143 25.89 -20.60 -6.48
C LEU A 143 27.32 -20.22 -6.06
N PRO A 144 28.28 -21.18 -6.06
CA PRO A 144 29.69 -20.86 -5.94
C PRO A 144 30.14 -19.91 -7.07
N THR A 145 30.87 -18.84 -6.75
CA THR A 145 31.23 -17.79 -7.73
C THR A 145 31.98 -18.33 -8.95
N ALA A 146 32.87 -19.30 -8.76
CA ALA A 146 33.59 -19.93 -9.86
C ALA A 146 32.65 -20.72 -10.79
N PHE A 147 31.61 -21.36 -10.24
CA PHE A 147 30.61 -22.08 -11.02
C PHE A 147 29.74 -21.11 -11.82
N ALA A 148 29.25 -20.04 -11.18
CA ALA A 148 28.36 -19.07 -11.80
C ALA A 148 28.97 -18.35 -13.02
N ASN A 149 30.30 -18.19 -13.04
CA ASN A 149 31.03 -17.46 -14.09
C ASN A 149 31.63 -18.37 -15.18
N LEU A 150 32.03 -19.60 -14.83
CA LEU A 150 32.80 -20.46 -15.76
C LEU A 150 31.98 -21.62 -16.32
N HIS A 151 30.93 -22.06 -15.61
CA HIS A 151 30.11 -23.17 -16.08
C HIS A 151 29.02 -22.68 -17.01
N VAL A 152 29.12 -23.13 -18.25
CA VAL A 152 28.06 -23.01 -19.24
C VAL A 152 26.97 -24.01 -18.89
N ILE A 153 25.76 -23.51 -18.68
CA ILE A 153 24.55 -24.27 -18.41
C ILE A 153 23.71 -24.38 -19.69
N GLN A 154 22.44 -24.77 -19.54
CA GLN A 154 21.52 -25.00 -20.65
C GLN A 154 21.51 -23.83 -21.65
N GLY A 155 21.61 -24.16 -22.95
CA GLY A 155 21.56 -23.16 -24.02
C GLY A 155 22.86 -22.39 -24.29
N GLY A 156 24.00 -22.83 -23.74
CA GLY A 156 25.30 -22.21 -24.04
C GLY A 156 25.61 -20.95 -23.23
N LYS A 157 24.75 -20.61 -22.26
CA LYS A 157 24.87 -19.44 -21.39
C LYS A 157 25.43 -19.83 -20.03
N THR A 158 26.15 -18.92 -19.38
CA THR A 158 26.56 -19.03 -17.97
C THR A 158 25.41 -18.68 -17.02
N CYS A 159 25.51 -19.05 -15.74
CA CYS A 159 24.51 -18.64 -14.75
C CYS A 159 24.45 -17.10 -14.61
N LYS A 160 25.57 -16.40 -14.80
CA LYS A 160 25.60 -14.93 -14.84
C LYS A 160 24.70 -14.40 -15.95
N GLU A 161 24.87 -14.90 -17.17
CA GLU A 161 24.10 -14.45 -18.33
C GLU A 161 22.61 -14.75 -18.17
N LEU A 162 22.27 -15.93 -17.62
CA LEU A 162 20.88 -16.29 -17.36
C LEU A 162 20.23 -15.37 -16.31
N LEU A 163 20.94 -15.03 -15.23
CA LEU A 163 20.44 -14.07 -14.24
C LEU A 163 20.16 -12.70 -14.88
N VAL A 164 21.10 -12.21 -15.68
CA VAL A 164 20.98 -10.92 -16.36
C VAL A 164 19.75 -10.89 -17.27
N GLU A 165 19.53 -11.95 -18.04
CA GLU A 165 18.35 -12.11 -18.91
C GLU A 165 17.04 -12.16 -18.12
N GLN A 166 17.00 -12.86 -16.99
CA GLN A 166 15.82 -12.92 -16.12
C GLN A 166 15.49 -11.55 -15.51
N LEU A 167 16.51 -10.81 -15.07
CA LEU A 167 16.32 -9.45 -14.57
C LEU A 167 15.88 -8.49 -15.68
N ASP A 168 16.39 -8.63 -16.90
CA ASP A 168 15.94 -7.85 -18.06
C ASP A 168 14.49 -8.15 -18.42
N LEU A 169 14.07 -9.42 -18.35
CA LEU A 169 12.68 -9.81 -18.56
C LEU A 169 11.76 -9.16 -17.52
N LEU A 170 12.09 -9.28 -16.23
CA LEU A 170 11.33 -8.66 -15.13
C LEU A 170 11.26 -7.13 -15.31
N ASN A 171 12.39 -6.49 -15.59
CA ASN A 171 12.43 -5.05 -15.82
C ASN A 171 11.54 -4.63 -17.01
N SER A 172 11.56 -5.38 -18.11
CA SER A 172 10.72 -5.10 -19.29
C SER A 172 9.23 -5.23 -18.99
N GLN A 173 8.84 -6.21 -18.15
CA GLN A 173 7.45 -6.42 -17.76
C GLN A 173 6.96 -5.27 -16.86
N LEU A 174 7.75 -4.87 -15.88
CA LEU A 174 7.43 -3.75 -15.00
C LEU A 174 7.38 -2.42 -15.76
N ALA A 175 8.27 -2.21 -16.72
CA ALA A 175 8.23 -1.03 -17.59
C ALA A 175 6.94 -0.96 -18.42
N LYS A 176 6.46 -2.09 -18.95
CA LYS A 176 5.16 -2.16 -19.66
C LYS A 176 3.99 -1.87 -18.74
N ILE A 177 4.02 -2.36 -17.51
CA ILE A 177 3.00 -2.03 -16.50
C ILE A 177 3.00 -0.52 -16.26
N ALA A 178 4.17 0.09 -16.07
CA ALA A 178 4.29 1.53 -15.87
C ALA A 178 3.73 2.32 -17.06
N GLU A 179 4.10 1.95 -18.29
CA GLU A 179 3.59 2.58 -19.51
C GLU A 179 2.06 2.52 -19.59
N ASN A 180 1.46 1.37 -19.30
CA ASN A 180 0.00 1.22 -19.33
C ASN A 180 -0.69 2.06 -18.25
N VAL A 181 -0.15 2.08 -17.03
CA VAL A 181 -0.69 2.91 -15.93
C VAL A 181 -0.63 4.40 -16.29
N TYR A 182 0.49 4.87 -16.84
CA TYR A 182 0.62 6.27 -17.26
C TYR A 182 -0.27 6.60 -18.46
N LYS A 183 -0.51 5.65 -19.36
CA LYS A 183 -1.45 5.82 -20.46
C LYS A 183 -2.89 5.96 -19.96
N ASP A 184 -3.31 5.13 -19.00
CA ASP A 184 -4.64 5.22 -18.39
C ASP A 184 -4.84 6.58 -17.71
N ASP A 185 -3.82 7.09 -17.00
CA ASP A 185 -3.84 8.43 -16.40
C ASP A 185 -3.96 9.54 -17.48
N ALA A 186 -3.22 9.41 -18.59
CA ALA A 186 -3.27 10.37 -19.68
C ALA A 186 -4.63 10.38 -20.38
N ASP A 187 -5.23 9.21 -20.61
CA ASP A 187 -6.57 9.08 -21.17
C ASP A 187 -7.62 9.70 -20.24
N ALA A 188 -7.50 9.51 -18.92
CA ALA A 188 -8.37 10.16 -17.94
C ALA A 188 -8.26 11.69 -17.98
N LEU A 189 -7.05 12.23 -18.17
CA LEU A 189 -6.84 13.67 -18.31
C LEU A 189 -7.51 14.24 -19.57
N VAL A 190 -7.42 13.53 -20.71
CA VAL A 190 -8.05 13.91 -21.97
C VAL A 190 -9.58 13.91 -21.83
N VAL A 191 -10.15 12.88 -21.21
CA VAL A 191 -11.60 12.77 -20.97
C VAL A 191 -12.10 13.92 -20.11
N ASN A 192 -11.40 14.24 -19.01
CA ASN A 192 -11.75 15.38 -18.15
C ASN A 192 -11.70 16.71 -18.92
N GLY A 193 -10.67 16.91 -19.76
CA GLY A 193 -10.56 18.10 -20.62
C GLY A 193 -11.77 18.29 -21.54
N LYS A 194 -12.25 17.21 -22.17
CA LYS A 194 -13.47 17.25 -23.02
C LYS A 194 -14.72 17.58 -22.20
N PHE A 195 -14.90 16.96 -21.05
CA PHE A 195 -16.02 17.23 -20.16
C PHE A 195 -16.07 18.70 -19.71
N LEU A 196 -14.92 19.28 -19.35
CA LEU A 196 -14.85 20.70 -18.97
C LEU A 196 -15.26 21.61 -20.14
N GLN A 197 -14.80 21.34 -21.36
CA GLN A 197 -15.18 22.11 -22.55
C GLN A 197 -16.69 22.06 -22.80
N GLU A 198 -17.31 20.89 -22.71
CA GLU A 198 -18.77 20.73 -22.85
C GLU A 198 -19.55 21.48 -21.76
N LYS A 199 -19.10 21.39 -20.50
CA LYS A 199 -19.71 22.08 -19.37
C LYS A 199 -19.65 23.61 -19.52
N PHE A 200 -18.53 24.17 -19.99
CA PHE A 200 -18.43 25.63 -20.19
C PHE A 200 -19.15 26.11 -21.45
N HIS A 201 -19.21 25.32 -22.52
CA HIS A 201 -20.03 25.65 -23.69
C HIS A 201 -21.51 25.73 -23.33
N SER A 202 -22.05 24.74 -22.62
CA SER A 202 -23.46 24.74 -22.19
C SER A 202 -23.83 25.93 -21.30
N LEU A 203 -22.91 26.41 -20.45
CA LEU A 203 -23.13 27.61 -19.62
C LEU A 203 -23.15 28.91 -20.42
N SER A 204 -22.41 28.98 -21.55
CA SER A 204 -22.40 30.17 -22.42
C SER A 204 -23.69 30.37 -23.23
N PHE A 205 -24.55 29.36 -23.34
CA PHE A 205 -25.86 29.45 -24.03
C PHE A 205 -27.03 29.83 -23.11
N VAL A 206 -26.80 30.02 -21.81
CA VAL A 206 -27.85 30.34 -20.80
C VAL A 206 -27.75 31.80 -20.30
N GLY A 207 -26.88 32.63 -20.89
CA GLY A 207 -26.80 34.08 -20.65
C GLY A 207 -27.24 34.89 -21.86
#